data_AF-A0A377C8G5-F1
#
_entry.id   AF-A0A377C8G5-F1
#
_cell.length_a   1.000
_cell.length_b   1.000
_cell.length_c   1.000
_cell.angle_alpha   90.00
_cell.angle_beta   90.00
_cell.angle_gamma   90.00
#
_symmetry.space_group_name_H-M   'P 1'
#
loop_
_entity.id
_entity.type
_entity.pdbx_description
1 polymer ?
#
loop_
_entity_poly.entity_id
_entity_poly.type
_entity_poly.pdbx_seq_one_letter_code
_entity_poly.pdbx_strand_id
1 'polypeptide(L)' 'MLESLLKWLATHPCDKKGPRFSVNLMPLTLLQKNIAGRIIRLFKRYHISPQAVILEITEEQAFF' A
#
# COMPACT_ATOMS: atom_id res chain seq x y z
N MET A 1 -2.35 0.49 8.87
CA MET A 1 -3.33 0.16 7.81
C MET A 1 -2.72 -0.67 6.69
N LEU A 2 -1.75 -0.15 5.91
CA LEU A 2 -1.13 -0.89 4.80
C LEU A 2 -0.49 -2.23 5.23
N GLU A 3 0.24 -2.25 6.35
CA GLU A 3 0.83 -3.49 6.88
C GLU A 3 -0.22 -4.55 7.23
N SER A 4 -1.36 -4.15 7.79
CA SER A 4 -2.47 -5.05 8.10
C SER A 4 -3.07 -5.66 6.83
N LEU A 5 -3.21 -4.88 5.76
CA LEU A 5 -3.67 -5.37 4.46
C LEU A 5 -2.67 -6.36 3.85
N LEU A 6 -1.38 -6.01 3.84
CA LEU A 6 -0.34 -6.88 3.29
C LEU A 6 -0.22 -8.19 4.07
N LYS A 7 -0.37 -8.14 5.40
CA LYS A 7 -0.45 -9.32 6.25
C LYS A 7 -1.66 -10.20 5.89
N TRP A 8 -2.83 -9.59 5.68
CA TRP A 8 -4.03 -10.34 5.30
C TRP A 8 -3.91 -10.97 3.91
N LEU A 9 -3.31 -10.26 2.94
CA LEU A 9 -3.01 -10.77 1.60
C LEU A 9 -2.04 -11.96 1.64
N ALA A 10 -1.05 -11.92 2.51
CA ALA A 10 -0.08 -13.00 2.66
C ALA A 10 -0.73 -14.29 3.20
N THR A 11 -1.78 -14.17 4.02
CA THR A 11 -2.50 -15.34 4.58
C THR A 11 -3.66 -15.80 3.69
N HIS A 12 -4.04 -15.03 2.66
CA HIS A 12 -5.11 -15.37 1.72
C HIS A 12 -4.60 -15.24 0.27
N PRO A 13 -3.67 -16.12 -0.16
CA PRO A 13 -3.18 -16.13 -1.53
C PRO A 13 -4.35 -16.45 -2.47
N CYS A 14 -4.45 -15.70 -3.57
CA CYS A 14 -5.49 -15.88 -4.57
C CYS A 14 -4.87 -15.86 -5.97
N ASP A 15 -5.28 -16.78 -6.84
CA ASP A 15 -4.65 -17.04 -8.15
C ASP A 15 -5.04 -16.02 -9.25
N LYS A 16 -5.84 -15.01 -8.93
CA LYS A 16 -6.24 -13.98 -9.89
C LYS A 16 -5.12 -12.96 -10.12
N LYS A 17 -4.72 -12.79 -11.38
CA LYS A 17 -3.77 -11.78 -11.85
C LYS A 17 -4.47 -10.42 -12.00
N GLY A 18 -4.17 -9.46 -11.12
CA GLY A 18 -4.65 -8.08 -11.22
C GLY A 18 -4.62 -7.32 -9.87
N PRO A 19 -4.81 -5.99 -9.88
CA PRO A 19 -4.96 -5.21 -8.66
C PRO A 19 -6.21 -5.68 -7.90
N ARG A 20 -6.03 -5.98 -6.61
CA ARG A 20 -7.08 -6.56 -5.75
C ARG A 20 -7.66 -5.56 -4.76
N PHE A 21 -6.87 -4.56 -4.37
CA PHE A 21 -7.25 -3.64 -3.30
C PHE A 21 -6.76 -2.23 -3.60
N SER A 22 -7.63 -1.26 -3.37
CA SER A 22 -7.25 0.14 -3.28
C SER A 22 -7.04 0.54 -1.83
N VAL A 23 -5.98 1.29 -1.57
CA VAL A 23 -5.64 1.83 -0.25
C VAL A 23 -5.56 3.34 -0.36
N ASN A 24 -6.45 4.02 0.36
CA ASN A 24 -6.33 5.46 0.54
C ASN A 24 -5.14 5.78 1.45
N LEU A 25 -4.23 6.61 0.95
CA LEU A 25 -3.15 7.21 1.71
C LEU A 25 -3.54 8.64 2.06
N MET A 26 -3.56 8.96 3.35
CA MET A 26 -3.70 10.35 3.76
C MET A 26 -2.48 11.15 3.29
N PRO A 27 -2.61 12.37 2.74
CA PRO A 27 -1.49 13.15 2.20
C PRO A 27 -0.35 13.38 3.19
N LEU A 28 -0.65 13.52 4.48
CA LEU A 28 0.37 13.61 5.55
C LEU A 28 1.31 12.39 5.58
N THR A 29 0.84 11.22 5.14
CA THR A 29 1.64 9.99 5.02
C THR A 29 2.72 10.12 3.96
N LEU A 30 2.49 10.89 2.89
CA LEU A 30 3.47 11.14 1.82
C LEU A 30 4.59 12.05 2.29
N LEU A 31 4.28 12.98 3.21
CA LEU A 31 5.26 13.90 3.78
C LEU A 31 6.19 13.25 4.82
N GLN A 32 5.88 12.03 5.26
CA GLN A 32 6.77 11.29 6.14
C GLN A 32 8.07 10.96 5.40
N LYS A 33 9.20 11.41 5.95
CA LYS A 33 10.53 11.06 5.42
C LYS A 33 10.64 9.54 5.23
N ASN A 34 11.11 9.14 4.05
CA ASN A 34 11.34 7.75 3.69
C ASN A 34 10.09 6.83 3.69
N ILE A 35 8.90 7.38 3.46
CA ILE A 35 7.67 6.58 3.33
C ILE A 35 7.76 5.56 2.19
N ALA A 36 8.31 5.95 1.03
CA ALA A 36 8.49 5.06 -0.10
C ALA A 36 9.36 3.84 0.26
N GLY A 37 10.49 4.07 0.96
CA GLY A 37 11.35 2.99 1.43
C GLY A 37 10.67 2.06 2.43
N ARG A 38 9.81 2.60 3.32
CA ARG A 38 8.99 1.80 4.24
C ARG A 38 7.95 0.95 3.48
N ILE A 39 7.26 1.53 2.49
CA ILE A 39 6.28 0.84 1.66
C ILE A 39 6.95 -0.32 0.90
N ILE A 40 8.05 -0.04 0.19
CA ILE A 40 8.81 -1.05 -0.56
C ILE A 40 9.26 -2.20 0.37
N ARG A 41 9.76 -1.86 1.56
CA ARG A 41 10.19 -2.86 2.55
C ARG A 41 9.04 -3.73 3.03
N LEU A 42 7.84 -3.17 3.20
CA LEU A 42 6.65 -3.92 3.58
C LEU A 42 6.22 -4.90 2.47
N PHE A 43 6.15 -4.47 1.22
CA PHE A 43 5.82 -5.37 0.10
C PHE A 43 6.81 -6.53 0.00
N LYS A 44 8.12 -6.26 0.14
CA LYS A 44 9.15 -7.31 0.18
C LYS A 44 8.97 -8.26 1.37
N ARG A 45 8.70 -7.74 2.57
CA ARG A 45 8.52 -8.55 3.79
C ARG A 45 7.36 -9.54 3.67
N TYR A 46 6.26 -9.14 3.04
CA TYR A 46 5.07 -9.99 2.89
C TYR A 46 5.01 -10.76 1.56
N HIS A 47 6.06 -10.66 0.73
CA HIS A 47 6.12 -11.30 -0.59
C HIS A 47 4.92 -10.98 -1.50
N ILE A 48 4.38 -9.76 -1.37
CA ILE A 48 3.24 -9.30 -2.17
C ILE A 48 3.75 -8.52 -3.39
N SER A 49 3.25 -8.87 -4.58
CA SER A 49 3.51 -8.07 -5.79
C SER A 49 2.88 -6.68 -5.63
N PRO A 50 3.61 -5.58 -5.88
CA PRO A 50 3.04 -4.23 -5.86
C PRO A 50 1.81 -4.07 -6.76
N GLN A 51 1.72 -4.84 -7.85
CA GLN A 51 0.58 -4.84 -8.77
C GLN A 51 -0.74 -5.29 -8.13
N ALA A 52 -0.69 -5.92 -6.94
CA ALA A 52 -1.87 -6.37 -6.21
C ALA A 52 -2.59 -5.22 -5.47
N VAL A 53 -1.96 -4.05 -5.33
CA VAL A 53 -2.49 -2.93 -4.52
C VAL A 53 -2.37 -1.61 -5.30
N ILE A 54 -3.47 -0.88 -5.40
CA ILE A 54 -3.52 0.50 -5.90
C ILE A 54 -3.43 1.43 -4.69
N LEU A 55 -2.50 2.39 -4.72
CA LEU A 55 -2.41 3.43 -3.70
C LEU A 55 -3.14 4.66 -4.22
N GLU A 56 -4.26 5.00 -3.59
CA GLU A 56 -5.07 6.16 -3.92
C GLU A 56 -4.72 7.31 -2.97
N ILE A 57 -4.58 8.51 -3.53
CA ILE A 57 -4.32 9.74 -2.78
C ILE A 57 -5.42 10.71 -3.19
N THR A 58 -6.19 11.20 -2.23
CA THR A 58 -7.21 12.22 -2.50
C THR A 58 -6.57 13.61 -2.41
N GLU A 59 -6.89 14.48 -3.38
CA GLU A 59 -6.35 15.85 -3.46
C GLU A 59 -6.83 16.76 -2.33
N GLU A 60 -7.93 16.43 -1.64
CA GLU A 60 -8.60 17.31 -0.66
C GLU A 60 -7.71 17.72 0.54
N GLN A 61 -6.55 17.12 0.74
CA GLN A 61 -5.62 17.44 1.83
C GLN A 61 -4.17 17.67 1.37
N ALA A 62 -3.94 17.99 0.09
CA ALA A 62 -2.61 18.31 -0.44
C ALA A 62 -2.20 19.79 -0.23
N PHE A 63 -3.03 20.60 0.44
CA PHE A 63 -2.76 22.01 0.70
C PHE A 63 -2.03 22.18 2.04
N PHE A 64 -0.71 22.29 1.96
CA PHE A 64 0.12 22.93 2.98
C PHE A 64 0.61 24.26 2.44
#